data_AF-A0A258KJS5-F1
#
_entry.id   AF-A0A258KJS5-F1
#
_cell.length_a   1.000
_cell.length_b   1.000
_cell.length_c   1.000
_cell.angle_alpha   90.00
_cell.angle_beta   90.00
_cell.angle_gamma   90.00
#
_symmetry.space_group_name_H-M   'P 1'
#
loop_
_entity.id
_entity.type
_entity.pdbx_description
1 polymer ?
#
loop_
_entity_poly.entity_id
_entity_poly.type
_entity_poly.pdbx_seq_one_letter_code
_entity_poly.pdbx_strand_id
1 'polypeptide(L)'
;KKKMEQAIKKSAQLEKDTKRLNQELLNKKSLSFEERKQIENLLQKQKEIDELVKEIQKENKQNLAEQQEENEQILEKQKQIEELFNNVLDEKTREILKNIEKLLEKNNKNLTQEELSKMQMDNKSLQKELDRILELYKQLEFDQKLTKAIEKLSELADNQEELSEKSKDKKAELEELKDEQKQLQEDFKELKEELSELEQKNEELEQKNDFENQEKAKQEIDSEQQKSSENLEKKDQKKASESQKKAAAEIKKLTKDLQSMQQESEEKESEVNVKSLREILDNLITSSFDQEKTMQTVRQTNTSDPNYIIESQKQKDIQINLKMIEDSLYSLSKKVPQIQSVVNKEIQTINFNVGKAIESLGERRTAEANRNQQFAMTSINNLALMLNEALEQLQQAQQNGKPGGKGKQKQNLSQLSKMQEQLNKNMQKAREDMQKQGQQKSGQQGKSSREMSEQLAKMAREQQMIRQA
;
A
#
# COMPACT_ATOMS: atom_id res chain seq x y z
N LYS A 1 -14.27 -2.98 -7.73
CA LYS A 1 -13.75 -1.68 -8.22
C LYS A 1 -14.77 -0.54 -8.17
N LYS A 2 -15.85 -0.52 -8.97
CA LYS A 2 -16.84 0.59 -8.97
C LYS A 2 -17.42 0.93 -7.58
N LYS A 3 -17.78 -0.07 -6.77
CA LYS A 3 -18.26 0.14 -5.39
C LYS A 3 -17.19 0.82 -4.50
N MET A 4 -15.93 0.46 -4.70
CA MET A 4 -14.80 1.05 -3.97
C MET A 4 -14.58 2.51 -4.37
N GLU A 5 -14.59 2.82 -5.67
CA GLU A 5 -14.56 4.21 -6.15
C GLU A 5 -15.72 5.05 -5.61
N GLN A 6 -16.93 4.47 -5.52
CA GLN A 6 -18.08 5.12 -4.91
C GLN A 6 -17.87 5.36 -3.41
N ALA A 7 -17.37 4.36 -2.67
CA ALA A 7 -17.08 4.49 -1.25
C ALA A 7 -15.98 5.55 -0.98
N ILE A 8 -14.92 5.60 -1.80
CA ILE A 8 -13.88 6.64 -1.76
C ILE A 8 -14.50 8.03 -1.98
N LYS A 9 -15.31 8.21 -3.03
CA LYS A 9 -15.98 9.49 -3.34
C LYS A 9 -16.92 9.92 -2.22
N LYS A 10 -17.73 9.01 -1.69
CA LYS A 10 -18.65 9.29 -0.58
C LYS A 10 -17.89 9.66 0.71
N SER A 11 -16.83 8.93 1.04
CA SER A 11 -15.97 9.23 2.21
C SER A 11 -15.32 10.61 2.09
N ALA A 12 -14.80 10.95 0.90
CA ALA A 12 -14.23 12.27 0.63
C ALA A 12 -15.27 13.40 0.76
N GLN A 13 -16.49 13.17 0.28
CA GLN A 13 -17.57 14.15 0.41
C GLN A 13 -18.00 14.29 1.89
N LEU A 14 -18.08 13.19 2.62
CA LEU A 14 -18.43 13.20 4.04
C LEU A 14 -17.37 13.92 4.89
N GLU A 15 -16.07 13.71 4.60
CA GLU A 15 -14.97 14.47 5.22
C GLU A 15 -15.14 15.98 5.04
N LYS A 16 -15.39 16.42 3.81
CA LYS A 16 -15.60 17.84 3.49
C LYS A 16 -16.84 18.42 4.16
N ASP A 17 -17.97 17.71 4.09
CA ASP A 17 -19.23 18.15 4.68
C ASP A 17 -19.11 18.26 6.21
N THR A 18 -18.44 17.29 6.85
CA THR A 18 -18.18 17.29 8.29
C THR A 18 -17.26 18.42 8.70
N LYS A 19 -16.19 18.67 7.92
CA LYS A 19 -15.26 19.78 8.16
C LYS A 19 -15.98 21.13 8.14
N ARG A 20 -16.81 21.36 7.12
CA ARG A 20 -17.59 22.59 6.97
C ARG A 20 -18.54 22.78 8.16
N LEU A 21 -19.29 21.74 8.52
CA LEU A 21 -20.21 21.81 9.64
C LEU A 21 -19.47 22.08 10.96
N ASN A 22 -18.33 21.44 11.18
CA ASN A 22 -17.49 21.71 12.35
C ASN A 22 -17.04 23.16 12.43
N GLN A 23 -16.70 23.79 11.30
CA GLN A 23 -16.34 25.21 11.26
C GLN A 23 -17.54 26.11 11.56
N GLU A 24 -18.71 25.82 11.00
CA GLU A 24 -19.94 26.56 11.28
C GLU A 24 -20.31 26.50 12.77
N LEU A 25 -20.14 25.34 13.39
CA LEU A 25 -20.42 25.13 14.81
C LEU A 25 -19.50 25.96 15.72
N LEU A 26 -18.27 26.33 15.31
CA LEU A 26 -17.38 27.15 16.16
C LEU A 26 -18.04 28.47 16.59
N ASN A 27 -18.88 29.05 15.73
CA ASN A 27 -19.51 30.35 15.97
C ASN A 27 -20.89 30.24 16.66
N LYS A 28 -21.33 29.03 17.01
CA LYS A 28 -22.68 28.77 17.56
C LYS A 28 -22.62 28.46 19.04
N LYS A 29 -23.63 28.95 19.79
CA LYS A 29 -23.78 28.69 21.25
C LYS A 29 -24.47 27.36 21.55
N SER A 30 -25.33 26.88 20.65
CA SER A 30 -26.08 25.62 20.79
C SER A 30 -26.39 25.04 19.40
N LEU A 31 -26.82 23.78 19.34
CA LEU A 31 -27.30 23.15 18.12
C LEU A 31 -28.78 23.53 17.90
N SER A 32 -29.11 24.24 16.82
CA SER A 32 -30.50 24.47 16.43
C SER A 32 -31.05 23.23 15.69
N PHE A 33 -32.33 23.28 15.33
CA PHE A 33 -32.96 22.24 14.53
C PHE A 33 -32.24 22.01 13.20
N GLU A 34 -31.75 23.08 12.56
CA GLU A 34 -31.06 23.00 11.28
C GLU A 34 -29.73 22.25 11.41
N GLU A 35 -28.88 22.61 12.38
CA GLU A 35 -27.60 21.90 12.56
C GLU A 35 -27.82 20.44 12.97
N ARG A 36 -28.82 20.16 13.82
CA ARG A 36 -29.17 18.76 14.14
C ARG A 36 -29.54 17.98 12.89
N LYS A 37 -30.32 18.58 11.99
CA LYS A 37 -30.72 17.92 10.75
C LYS A 37 -29.53 17.68 9.81
N GLN A 38 -28.60 18.63 9.75
CA GLN A 38 -27.37 18.46 8.99
C GLN A 38 -26.52 17.31 9.56
N ILE A 39 -26.39 17.20 10.88
CA ILE A 39 -25.66 16.10 11.53
C ILE A 39 -26.34 14.76 11.25
N GLU A 40 -27.67 14.66 11.36
CA GLU A 40 -28.41 13.45 10.99
C GLU A 40 -28.11 12.99 9.56
N ASN A 41 -28.04 13.93 8.61
CA ASN A 41 -27.70 13.63 7.23
C ASN A 41 -26.25 13.12 7.08
N LEU A 42 -25.30 13.62 7.86
CA LEU A 42 -23.92 13.09 7.89
C LEU A 42 -23.89 11.66 8.44
N LEU A 43 -24.62 11.38 9.52
CA LEU A 43 -24.72 10.03 10.10
C LEU A 43 -25.34 9.05 9.11
N GLN A 44 -26.35 9.47 8.36
CA GLN A 44 -26.95 8.63 7.31
C GLN A 44 -25.95 8.32 6.18
N LYS A 45 -25.21 9.32 5.71
CA LYS A 45 -24.14 9.12 4.72
C LYS A 45 -23.06 8.17 5.22
N GLN A 46 -22.67 8.25 6.49
CA GLN A 46 -21.72 7.30 7.08
C GLN A 46 -22.27 5.87 7.06
N LYS A 47 -23.54 5.68 7.43
CA LYS A 47 -24.17 4.35 7.41
C LYS A 47 -24.17 3.74 6.00
N GLU A 48 -24.43 4.54 4.97
CA GLU A 48 -24.33 4.09 3.57
C GLU A 48 -22.90 3.70 3.18
N ILE A 49 -21.88 4.44 3.66
CA ILE A 49 -20.48 4.09 3.42
C ILE A 49 -20.14 2.76 4.11
N ASP A 50 -20.54 2.58 5.37
CA ASP A 50 -20.32 1.34 6.13
C ASP A 50 -20.95 0.13 5.43
N GLU A 51 -22.15 0.28 4.86
CA GLU A 51 -22.83 -0.75 4.07
C GLU A 51 -22.05 -1.08 2.79
N LEU A 52 -21.65 -0.07 2.03
CA LEU A 52 -20.84 -0.26 0.83
C LEU A 52 -19.53 -0.99 1.13
N VAL A 53 -18.84 -0.63 2.21
CA VAL A 53 -17.57 -1.28 2.57
C VAL A 53 -17.80 -2.74 3.00
N LYS A 54 -18.88 -3.05 3.73
CA LYS A 54 -19.24 -4.45 4.05
C LYS A 54 -19.54 -5.26 2.80
N GLU A 55 -20.23 -4.68 1.82
CA GLU A 55 -20.47 -5.34 0.53
C GLU A 55 -19.17 -5.62 -0.20
N ILE A 56 -18.24 -4.65 -0.25
CA ILE A 56 -16.94 -4.84 -0.88
C ILE A 56 -16.15 -5.94 -0.17
N GLN A 57 -16.12 -5.95 1.17
CA GLN A 57 -15.47 -7.01 1.95
C GLN A 57 -16.05 -8.39 1.64
N LYS A 58 -17.39 -8.49 1.51
CA LYS A 58 -18.08 -9.74 1.19
C LYS A 58 -17.72 -10.22 -0.22
N GLU A 59 -17.79 -9.34 -1.22
CA GLU A 59 -17.41 -9.64 -2.60
C GLU A 59 -15.95 -10.09 -2.70
N ASN A 60 -15.03 -9.41 -1.98
CA ASN A 60 -13.63 -9.80 -1.97
C ASN A 60 -13.41 -11.22 -1.44
N LYS A 61 -14.11 -11.59 -0.35
CA LYS A 61 -14.05 -12.95 0.22
C LYS A 61 -14.62 -14.01 -0.72
N GLN A 62 -15.70 -13.69 -1.43
CA GLN A 62 -16.29 -14.60 -2.41
C GLN A 62 -15.34 -14.81 -3.59
N ASN A 63 -14.78 -13.74 -4.14
CA ASN A 63 -13.82 -13.83 -5.24
C ASN A 63 -12.58 -14.66 -4.85
N LEU A 64 -12.06 -14.48 -3.63
CA LEU A 64 -10.94 -15.26 -3.13
C LEU A 64 -11.27 -16.76 -2.98
N ALA A 65 -12.49 -17.09 -2.55
CA ALA A 65 -12.90 -18.48 -2.39
C ALA A 65 -13.18 -19.19 -3.73
N GLU A 66 -13.57 -18.42 -4.75
CA GLU A 66 -13.88 -18.92 -6.09
C GLU A 66 -12.63 -19.04 -6.99
N GLN A 67 -11.57 -18.27 -6.71
CA GLN A 67 -10.30 -18.36 -7.43
C GLN A 67 -9.38 -19.41 -6.82
N GLN A 68 -9.20 -20.53 -7.53
CA GLN A 68 -8.04 -21.40 -7.32
C GLN A 68 -6.84 -20.77 -8.02
N GLU A 69 -6.10 -19.97 -7.27
CA GLU A 69 -4.85 -19.39 -7.76
C GLU A 69 -3.68 -20.31 -7.41
N GLU A 70 -3.04 -20.87 -8.44
CA GLU A 70 -1.90 -21.78 -8.25
C GLU A 70 -0.58 -21.01 -8.03
N ASN A 71 -0.52 -19.75 -8.46
CA ASN A 71 0.65 -18.90 -8.26
C ASN A 71 0.74 -18.40 -6.81
N GLU A 72 1.75 -18.86 -6.08
CA GLU A 72 1.97 -18.55 -4.66
C GLU A 72 2.10 -17.03 -4.40
N GLN A 73 2.74 -16.28 -5.30
CA GLN A 73 2.95 -14.84 -5.13
C GLN A 73 1.64 -14.05 -5.28
N ILE A 74 0.81 -14.42 -6.26
CA ILE A 74 -0.52 -13.83 -6.44
C ILE A 74 -1.40 -14.13 -5.22
N LEU A 75 -1.37 -15.38 -4.73
CA LEU A 75 -2.12 -15.79 -3.56
C LEU A 75 -1.71 -15.03 -2.29
N GLU A 76 -0.41 -14.77 -2.11
CA GLU A 76 0.08 -13.94 -1.00
C GLU A 76 -0.43 -12.50 -1.10
N LYS A 77 -0.31 -11.87 -2.28
CA LYS A 77 -0.84 -10.51 -2.54
C LYS A 77 -2.34 -10.42 -2.27
N GLN A 78 -3.10 -11.44 -2.69
CA GLN A 78 -4.53 -11.55 -2.41
C GLN A 78 -4.84 -11.57 -0.91
N LYS A 79 -4.14 -12.40 -0.13
CA LYS A 79 -4.32 -12.48 1.33
C LYS A 79 -4.00 -11.15 2.01
N GLN A 80 -2.92 -10.49 1.60
CA GLN A 80 -2.56 -9.18 2.13
C GLN A 80 -3.66 -8.13 1.87
N ILE A 81 -4.23 -8.12 0.65
CA ILE A 81 -5.37 -7.25 0.32
C ILE A 81 -6.61 -7.60 1.17
N GLU A 82 -6.88 -8.88 1.41
CA GLU A 82 -7.98 -9.31 2.28
C GLU A 82 -7.79 -8.85 3.74
N GLU A 83 -6.57 -8.96 4.26
CA GLU A 83 -6.23 -8.45 5.59
C GLU A 83 -6.44 -6.94 5.68
N LEU A 84 -6.06 -6.18 4.65
CA LEU A 84 -6.34 -4.74 4.59
C LEU A 84 -7.84 -4.49 4.65
N PHE A 85 -8.65 -5.20 3.85
CA PHE A 85 -10.10 -5.11 3.89
C PHE A 85 -10.70 -5.38 5.26
N ASN A 86 -10.27 -6.44 5.95
CA ASN A 86 -10.77 -6.81 7.27
C ASN A 86 -10.47 -5.72 8.32
N ASN A 87 -9.40 -4.93 8.13
CA ASN A 87 -9.00 -3.86 9.02
C ASN A 87 -9.53 -2.46 8.63
N VAL A 88 -10.26 -2.33 7.51
CA VAL A 88 -10.79 -1.02 7.03
C VAL A 88 -12.00 -0.54 7.85
N LEU A 89 -12.84 -1.44 8.38
CA LEU A 89 -13.98 -1.09 9.23
C LEU A 89 -13.66 -1.36 10.70
N ASP A 90 -13.20 -0.34 11.42
CA ASP A 90 -12.89 -0.42 12.85
C ASP A 90 -14.18 -0.27 13.69
N GLU A 91 -14.21 -0.90 14.87
CA GLU A 91 -15.27 -0.73 15.89
C GLU A 91 -15.42 0.75 16.31
N LYS A 92 -14.34 1.51 16.19
CA LYS A 92 -14.29 2.95 16.50
C LYS A 92 -15.29 3.78 15.70
N THR A 93 -15.47 3.51 14.41
CA THR A 93 -16.44 4.25 13.58
C THR A 93 -17.85 4.11 14.16
N ARG A 94 -18.21 2.91 14.63
CA ARG A 94 -19.52 2.66 15.28
C ARG A 94 -19.65 3.37 16.62
N GLU A 95 -18.57 3.48 17.37
CA GLU A 95 -18.56 4.20 18.65
C GLU A 95 -18.78 5.71 18.45
N ILE A 96 -18.07 6.32 17.47
CA ILE A 96 -18.23 7.72 17.10
C ILE A 96 -19.70 8.00 16.73
N LEU A 97 -20.31 7.16 15.88
CA LEU A 97 -21.71 7.31 15.50
C LEU A 97 -22.66 7.29 16.70
N LYS A 98 -22.52 6.30 17.59
CA LYS A 98 -23.34 6.20 18.80
C LYS A 98 -23.15 7.37 19.76
N ASN A 99 -21.93 7.88 19.86
CA ASN A 99 -21.62 9.03 20.69
C ASN A 99 -22.29 10.30 20.14
N ILE A 100 -22.22 10.53 18.82
CA ILE A 100 -22.90 11.66 18.19
C ILE A 100 -24.41 11.58 18.40
N GLU A 101 -25.03 10.42 18.16
CA GLU A 101 -26.48 10.21 18.38
C GLU A 101 -26.91 10.59 19.81
N LYS A 102 -26.19 10.11 20.84
CA LYS A 102 -26.45 10.45 22.25
C LYS A 102 -26.23 11.93 22.57
N LEU A 103 -25.23 12.57 21.97
CA LEU A 103 -24.91 13.97 22.22
C LEU A 103 -25.91 14.92 21.56
N LEU A 104 -26.49 14.52 20.43
CA LEU A 104 -27.60 15.23 19.78
C LEU A 104 -28.85 15.27 20.69
N GLU A 105 -29.22 14.15 21.31
CA GLU A 105 -30.32 14.09 22.27
C GLU A 105 -30.10 15.04 23.46
N LYS A 106 -28.85 15.11 23.95
CA LYS A 106 -28.45 15.97 25.07
C LYS A 106 -28.17 17.42 24.68
N ASN A 107 -28.30 17.79 23.41
CA ASN A 107 -27.98 19.11 22.87
C ASN A 107 -26.56 19.61 23.20
N ASN A 108 -25.57 18.73 23.35
CA ASN A 108 -24.23 19.10 23.78
C ASN A 108 -23.34 19.50 22.59
N LYS A 109 -23.43 20.77 22.17
CA LYS A 109 -22.70 21.32 21.02
C LYS A 109 -21.19 21.02 21.05
N ASN A 110 -20.52 21.26 22.18
CA ASN A 110 -19.05 21.19 22.23
C ASN A 110 -18.56 19.75 22.08
N LEU A 111 -19.18 18.80 22.80
CA LEU A 111 -18.83 17.39 22.66
C LEU A 111 -19.23 16.85 21.28
N THR A 112 -20.36 17.28 20.72
CA THR A 112 -20.75 16.89 19.36
C THR A 112 -19.71 17.34 18.33
N GLN A 113 -19.17 18.55 18.47
CA GLN A 113 -18.12 19.07 17.59
C GLN A 113 -16.81 18.26 17.69
N GLU A 114 -16.45 17.80 18.89
CA GLU A 114 -15.30 16.91 19.09
C GLU A 114 -15.50 15.56 18.39
N GLU A 115 -16.67 14.93 18.54
CA GLU A 115 -16.98 13.66 17.88
C GLU A 115 -17.08 13.80 16.36
N LEU A 116 -17.63 14.91 15.84
CA LEU A 116 -17.61 15.22 14.41
C LEU A 116 -16.17 15.37 13.89
N SER A 117 -15.27 15.97 14.67
CA SER A 117 -13.85 16.09 14.29
C SER A 117 -13.19 14.71 14.19
N LYS A 118 -13.52 13.80 15.11
CA LYS A 118 -13.08 12.39 15.03
C LYS A 118 -13.65 11.70 13.79
N MET A 119 -14.95 11.87 13.52
CA MET A 119 -15.61 11.32 12.32
C MET A 119 -14.98 11.82 11.02
N GLN A 120 -14.60 13.10 10.96
CA GLN A 120 -13.89 13.67 9.82
C GLN A 120 -12.53 12.97 9.61
N MET A 121 -11.74 12.80 10.67
CA MET A 121 -10.44 12.13 10.60
C MET A 121 -10.57 10.66 10.20
N ASP A 122 -11.56 9.97 10.77
CA ASP A 122 -11.89 8.58 10.47
C ASP A 122 -12.23 8.40 8.97
N ASN A 123 -13.11 9.25 8.43
CA ASN A 123 -13.46 9.23 7.01
C ASN A 123 -12.29 9.53 6.09
N LYS A 124 -11.40 10.45 6.48
CA LYS A 124 -10.16 10.71 5.73
C LYS A 124 -9.27 9.46 5.71
N SER A 125 -9.18 8.72 6.81
CA SER A 125 -8.48 7.43 6.87
C SER A 125 -9.10 6.41 5.95
N LEU A 126 -10.42 6.24 6.07
CA LEU A 126 -11.19 5.27 5.32
C LEU A 126 -11.03 5.51 3.82
N GLN A 127 -11.14 6.77 3.39
CA GLN A 127 -10.89 7.16 2.00
C GLN A 127 -9.49 6.72 1.53
N LYS A 128 -8.46 7.02 2.32
CA LYS A 128 -7.06 6.68 2.01
C LYS A 128 -6.85 5.16 1.94
N GLU A 129 -7.39 4.40 2.90
CA GLU A 129 -7.26 2.94 2.91
C GLU A 129 -7.99 2.30 1.73
N LEU A 130 -9.20 2.76 1.40
CA LEU A 130 -9.92 2.26 0.24
C LEU A 130 -9.21 2.58 -1.08
N ASP A 131 -8.65 3.78 -1.21
CA ASP A 131 -7.88 4.20 -2.39
C ASP A 131 -6.59 3.39 -2.54
N ARG A 132 -5.90 3.13 -1.44
CA ARG A 132 -4.74 2.23 -1.39
C ARG A 132 -5.11 0.81 -1.82
N ILE A 133 -6.17 0.24 -1.26
CA ILE A 133 -6.62 -1.12 -1.60
C ILE A 133 -7.04 -1.19 -3.07
N LEU A 134 -7.68 -0.14 -3.59
CA LEU A 134 -8.06 -0.08 -5.01
C LEU A 134 -6.83 -0.21 -5.91
N GLU A 135 -5.77 0.52 -5.58
CA GLU A 135 -4.53 0.50 -6.35
C GLU A 135 -3.84 -0.86 -6.28
N LEU A 136 -3.72 -1.44 -5.09
CA LEU A 136 -3.19 -2.80 -4.91
C LEU A 136 -4.00 -3.85 -5.67
N TYR A 137 -5.33 -3.71 -5.71
CA TYR A 137 -6.20 -4.62 -6.45
C TYR A 137 -6.05 -4.47 -7.96
N LYS A 138 -5.84 -3.24 -8.48
CA LYS A 138 -5.54 -3.04 -9.90
C LYS A 138 -4.21 -3.68 -10.26
N GLN A 139 -3.17 -3.50 -9.43
CA GLN A 139 -1.87 -4.13 -9.64
C GLN A 139 -1.99 -5.65 -9.64
N LEU A 140 -2.70 -6.22 -8.67
CA LEU A 140 -2.96 -7.66 -8.60
C LEU A 140 -3.63 -8.19 -9.87
N GLU A 141 -4.64 -7.47 -10.37
CA GLU A 141 -5.34 -7.88 -11.59
C GLU A 141 -4.44 -7.81 -12.84
N PHE A 142 -3.55 -6.83 -12.89
CA PHE A 142 -2.52 -6.75 -13.93
C PHE A 142 -1.57 -7.94 -13.85
N ASP A 143 -1.00 -8.22 -12.67
CA ASP A 143 -0.07 -9.33 -12.45
C ASP A 143 -0.71 -10.68 -12.81
N GLN A 144 -1.95 -10.92 -12.35
CA GLN A 144 -2.72 -12.13 -12.69
C GLN A 144 -2.90 -12.32 -14.18
N LYS A 145 -3.30 -11.25 -14.89
CA LYS A 145 -3.52 -11.31 -16.34
C LYS A 145 -2.21 -11.53 -17.09
N LEU A 146 -1.12 -10.89 -16.65
CA LEU A 146 0.19 -11.07 -17.26
C LEU A 146 0.70 -12.50 -17.09
N THR A 147 0.62 -13.06 -15.88
CA THR A 147 1.00 -14.45 -15.62
C THR A 147 0.19 -15.42 -16.47
N LYS A 148 -1.13 -15.25 -16.56
CA LYS A 148 -1.98 -16.09 -17.43
C LYS A 148 -1.64 -15.96 -18.91
N ALA A 149 -1.34 -14.75 -19.39
CA ALA A 149 -0.93 -14.53 -20.77
C ALA A 149 0.41 -15.23 -21.07
N ILE A 150 1.37 -15.17 -20.14
CA ILE A 150 2.65 -15.88 -20.23
C ILE A 150 2.45 -17.40 -20.29
N GLU A 151 1.60 -17.96 -19.43
CA GLU A 151 1.27 -19.39 -19.41
C GLU A 151 0.63 -19.84 -20.74
N LYS A 152 -0.39 -19.12 -21.20
CA LYS A 152 -1.06 -19.38 -22.49
C LYS A 152 -0.11 -19.25 -23.67
N LEU A 153 0.80 -18.26 -23.69
CA LEU A 153 1.83 -18.15 -24.73
C LEU A 153 2.78 -19.35 -24.69
N SER A 154 3.16 -19.84 -23.50
CA SER A 154 3.99 -21.05 -23.38
C SER A 154 3.28 -22.27 -23.96
N GLU A 155 2.00 -22.47 -23.62
CA GLU A 155 1.19 -23.57 -24.14
C GLU A 155 1.02 -23.47 -25.66
N LEU A 156 0.71 -22.27 -26.17
CA LEU A 156 0.59 -22.00 -27.60
C LEU A 156 1.90 -22.33 -28.34
N ALA A 157 3.05 -21.97 -27.77
CA ALA A 157 4.34 -22.27 -28.37
C ALA A 157 4.61 -23.78 -28.46
N ASP A 158 4.28 -24.53 -27.41
CA ASP A 158 4.45 -25.97 -27.38
C ASP A 158 3.50 -26.67 -28.36
N ASN A 159 2.23 -26.23 -28.43
CA ASN A 159 1.27 -26.72 -29.42
C ASN A 159 1.73 -26.42 -30.86
N GLN A 160 2.30 -25.24 -31.10
CA GLN A 160 2.83 -24.85 -32.40
C GLN A 160 4.08 -25.69 -32.79
N GLU A 161 4.91 -26.07 -31.81
CA GLU A 161 6.04 -26.98 -32.02
C GLU A 161 5.58 -28.42 -32.28
N GLU A 162 4.57 -28.91 -31.56
CA GLU A 162 3.95 -30.22 -31.80
C GLU A 162 3.35 -30.30 -33.20
N LEU A 163 2.58 -29.28 -33.62
CA LEU A 163 2.03 -29.21 -34.97
C LEU A 163 3.13 -29.19 -36.05
N SER A 164 4.26 -28.54 -35.76
CA SER A 164 5.46 -28.59 -36.61
C SER A 164 5.97 -30.01 -36.79
N GLU A 165 6.05 -30.82 -35.73
CA GLU A 165 6.50 -32.21 -35.84
C GLU A 165 5.46 -33.10 -36.55
N LYS A 166 4.15 -32.92 -36.27
CA LYS A 166 3.07 -33.60 -37.00
C LYS A 166 3.13 -33.31 -38.50
N SER A 167 3.38 -32.05 -38.87
CA SER A 167 3.50 -31.63 -40.28
C SER A 167 4.74 -32.22 -40.98
N LYS A 168 5.74 -32.74 -40.27
CA LYS A 168 6.83 -33.51 -40.90
C LYS A 168 6.45 -34.95 -41.20
N ASP A 169 5.47 -35.50 -40.49
CA ASP A 169 5.00 -36.85 -40.73
C ASP A 169 4.09 -36.88 -41.96
N LYS A 170 4.53 -37.59 -43.00
CA LYS A 170 3.78 -37.77 -44.24
C LYS A 170 2.46 -38.53 -44.06
N LYS A 171 2.24 -39.14 -42.90
CA LYS A 171 0.99 -39.85 -42.57
C LYS A 171 -0.08 -38.94 -41.95
N ALA A 172 0.27 -37.72 -41.54
CA ALA A 172 -0.69 -36.79 -40.96
C ALA A 172 -1.71 -36.32 -42.01
N GLU A 173 -2.98 -36.23 -41.59
CA GLU A 173 -4.07 -35.80 -42.46
C GLU A 173 -4.02 -34.28 -42.68
N LEU A 174 -4.05 -33.85 -43.94
CA LEU A 174 -3.79 -32.45 -44.29
C LEU A 174 -4.88 -31.50 -43.74
N GLU A 175 -6.15 -31.93 -43.71
CA GLU A 175 -7.23 -31.10 -43.19
C GLU A 175 -7.13 -30.95 -41.66
N GLU A 176 -6.74 -31.99 -40.92
CA GLU A 176 -6.48 -31.88 -39.48
C GLU A 176 -5.36 -30.86 -39.19
N LEU A 177 -4.26 -30.88 -39.95
CA LEU A 177 -3.16 -29.91 -39.78
C LEU A 177 -3.62 -28.46 -40.02
N LYS A 178 -4.53 -28.25 -40.98
CA LYS A 178 -5.08 -26.91 -41.25
C LYS A 178 -6.00 -26.44 -40.14
N ASP A 179 -6.86 -27.33 -39.65
CA ASP A 179 -7.78 -27.00 -38.55
C ASP A 179 -7.01 -26.70 -37.26
N GLU A 180 -6.00 -27.51 -36.90
CA GLU A 180 -5.10 -27.22 -35.78
C GLU A 180 -4.37 -25.87 -35.98
N GLN A 181 -3.82 -25.59 -37.17
CA GLN A 181 -3.13 -24.31 -37.44
C GLN A 181 -4.08 -23.11 -37.32
N LYS A 182 -5.32 -23.26 -37.77
CA LYS A 182 -6.33 -22.21 -37.68
C LYS A 182 -6.71 -21.94 -36.22
N GLN A 183 -6.88 -22.98 -35.41
CA GLN A 183 -7.14 -22.83 -33.99
C GLN A 183 -6.00 -22.06 -33.30
N LEU A 184 -4.74 -22.42 -33.58
CA LEU A 184 -3.58 -21.70 -33.02
C LEU A 184 -3.50 -20.23 -33.45
N GLN A 185 -3.99 -19.89 -34.63
CA GLN A 185 -4.10 -18.49 -35.07
C GLN A 185 -5.20 -17.73 -34.33
N GLU A 186 -6.33 -18.37 -34.07
CA GLU A 186 -7.43 -17.80 -33.30
C GLU A 186 -7.01 -17.59 -31.84
N ASP A 187 -6.40 -18.59 -31.20
CA ASP A 187 -5.87 -18.51 -29.83
C ASP A 187 -4.82 -17.40 -29.70
N PHE A 188 -3.91 -17.28 -30.67
CA PHE A 188 -2.92 -16.20 -30.67
C PHE A 188 -3.57 -14.82 -30.87
N LYS A 189 -4.63 -14.73 -31.68
CA LYS A 189 -5.38 -13.48 -31.86
C LYS A 189 -6.03 -13.02 -30.56
N GLU A 190 -6.67 -13.93 -29.83
CA GLU A 190 -7.23 -13.63 -28.51
C GLU A 190 -6.14 -13.17 -27.53
N LEU A 191 -5.00 -13.86 -27.50
CA LEU A 191 -3.84 -13.48 -26.70
C LEU A 191 -3.31 -12.07 -27.00
N LYS A 192 -3.28 -11.67 -28.28
CA LYS A 192 -2.87 -10.30 -28.65
C LYS A 192 -3.82 -9.26 -28.08
N GLU A 193 -5.13 -9.52 -28.11
CA GLU A 193 -6.15 -8.65 -27.52
C GLU A 193 -5.97 -8.58 -25.98
N GLU A 194 -5.73 -9.71 -25.31
CA GLU A 194 -5.43 -9.76 -23.87
C GLU A 194 -4.19 -8.95 -23.48
N LEU A 195 -3.12 -9.03 -24.29
CA LEU A 195 -1.89 -8.23 -24.09
C LEU A 195 -2.12 -6.73 -24.30
N SER A 196 -2.97 -6.35 -25.26
CA SER A 196 -3.35 -4.94 -25.45
C SER A 196 -4.29 -4.42 -24.34
N GLU A 197 -5.16 -5.26 -23.79
CA GLU A 197 -5.92 -4.92 -22.59
C GLU A 197 -5.00 -4.74 -21.36
N LEU A 198 -3.94 -5.54 -21.24
CA LEU A 198 -2.94 -5.39 -20.19
C LEU A 198 -2.25 -4.02 -20.24
N GLU A 199 -1.92 -3.53 -21.43
CA GLU A 199 -1.37 -2.19 -21.63
C GLU A 199 -2.35 -1.10 -21.15
N GLN A 200 -3.64 -1.22 -21.47
CA GLN A 200 -4.67 -0.28 -20.97
C GLN A 200 -4.82 -0.34 -19.45
N LYS A 201 -4.75 -1.53 -18.85
CA LYS A 201 -4.80 -1.66 -17.40
C LYS A 201 -3.56 -1.07 -16.72
N ASN A 202 -2.39 -1.21 -17.36
CA ASN A 202 -1.17 -0.56 -16.90
C ASN A 202 -1.29 0.97 -16.94
N GLU A 203 -1.97 1.52 -17.95
CA GLU A 203 -2.29 2.96 -18.05
C GLU A 203 -3.21 3.45 -16.93
N GLU A 204 -4.11 2.60 -16.40
CA GLU A 204 -5.04 2.92 -15.31
C GLU A 204 -4.40 2.93 -13.91
N LEU A 205 -3.18 2.39 -13.78
CA LEU A 205 -2.41 2.43 -12.54
C LEU A 205 -1.90 3.85 -12.30
N GLU A 206 -1.96 4.32 -11.05
CA GLU A 206 -1.35 5.59 -10.67
C GLU A 206 0.17 5.57 -10.86
N GLN A 207 0.77 4.39 -10.69
CA GLN A 207 2.19 4.15 -10.91
C GLN A 207 2.34 2.98 -11.86
N LYS A 208 2.51 3.29 -13.15
CA LYS A 208 2.63 2.31 -14.23
C LYS A 208 3.81 1.36 -14.02
N ASN A 209 3.60 0.09 -14.36
CA ASN A 209 4.67 -0.89 -14.50
C ASN A 209 5.50 -0.61 -15.75
N ASP A 210 6.74 -1.09 -15.76
CA ASP A 210 7.64 -1.08 -16.92
C ASP A 210 7.22 -2.17 -17.93
N PHE A 211 6.05 -1.97 -18.55
CA PHE A 211 5.44 -2.92 -19.48
C PHE A 211 5.35 -2.33 -20.88
N GLU A 212 5.79 -3.11 -21.86
CA GLU A 212 5.72 -2.82 -23.29
C GLU A 212 5.01 -3.98 -23.98
N ASN A 213 4.05 -3.65 -24.83
CA ASN A 213 3.14 -4.61 -25.46
C ASN A 213 3.77 -5.42 -26.63
N GLN A 214 5.09 -5.29 -26.86
CA GLN A 214 5.89 -6.08 -27.83
C GLN A 214 5.27 -6.24 -29.24
N GLU A 215 4.72 -5.18 -29.82
CA GLU A 215 3.99 -5.23 -31.10
C GLU A 215 4.78 -5.83 -32.28
N LYS A 216 6.10 -5.63 -32.32
CA LYS A 216 6.94 -6.23 -33.37
C LYS A 216 6.97 -7.76 -33.29
N ALA A 217 7.14 -8.31 -32.09
CA ALA A 217 7.14 -9.75 -31.89
C ALA A 217 5.79 -10.37 -32.29
N LYS A 218 4.68 -9.70 -31.96
CA LYS A 218 3.34 -10.13 -32.36
C LYS A 218 3.17 -10.21 -33.88
N GLN A 219 3.65 -9.20 -34.61
CA GLN A 219 3.59 -9.17 -36.07
C GLN A 219 4.46 -10.26 -36.72
N GLU A 220 5.63 -10.55 -36.13
CA GLU A 220 6.51 -11.63 -36.60
C GLU A 220 5.84 -13.01 -36.43
N ILE A 221 5.19 -13.25 -35.29
CA ILE A 221 4.43 -14.48 -35.03
C ILE A 221 3.27 -14.62 -36.02
N ASP A 222 2.46 -13.57 -36.22
CA ASP A 222 1.37 -13.56 -37.21
C ASP A 222 1.87 -13.91 -38.61
N SER A 223 2.99 -13.31 -39.01
CA SER A 223 3.59 -13.55 -40.32
C SER A 223 3.97 -15.01 -40.51
N GLU A 224 4.59 -15.64 -39.51
CA GLU A 224 4.98 -17.06 -39.61
C GLU A 224 3.80 -18.01 -39.52
N GLN A 225 2.78 -17.73 -38.69
CA GLN A 225 1.55 -18.52 -38.66
C GLN A 225 0.77 -18.42 -39.99
N GLN A 226 0.72 -17.24 -40.60
CA GLN A 226 0.10 -17.05 -41.92
C GLN A 226 0.85 -17.82 -43.00
N LYS A 227 2.19 -17.75 -43.02
CA LYS A 227 3.01 -18.55 -43.96
C LYS A 227 2.79 -20.04 -43.78
N SER A 228 2.65 -20.52 -42.55
CA SER A 228 2.31 -21.91 -42.24
C SER A 228 0.99 -22.30 -42.92
N SER A 229 -0.06 -21.52 -42.71
CA SER A 229 -1.39 -21.76 -43.29
C SER A 229 -1.35 -21.78 -44.82
N GLU A 230 -0.69 -20.80 -45.45
CA GLU A 230 -0.55 -20.76 -46.91
C GLU A 230 0.24 -21.95 -47.47
N ASN A 231 1.22 -22.47 -46.73
CA ASN A 231 1.99 -23.65 -47.14
C ASN A 231 1.17 -24.93 -47.01
N LEU A 232 0.34 -25.07 -45.96
CA LEU A 232 -0.60 -26.18 -45.81
C LEU A 232 -1.66 -26.19 -46.93
N GLU A 233 -2.18 -25.02 -47.32
CA GLU A 233 -3.08 -24.90 -48.48
C GLU A 233 -2.43 -25.37 -49.79
N LYS A 234 -1.16 -25.02 -49.98
CA LYS A 234 -0.34 -25.46 -51.13
C LYS A 234 0.13 -26.92 -51.03
N LYS A 235 -0.26 -27.64 -49.98
CA LYS A 235 0.14 -29.03 -49.67
C LYS A 235 1.66 -29.19 -49.46
N ASP A 236 2.38 -28.12 -49.13
CA ASP A 236 3.81 -28.14 -48.83
C ASP A 236 4.02 -28.26 -47.31
N GLN A 237 3.73 -29.46 -46.80
CA GLN A 237 3.82 -29.79 -45.37
C GLN A 237 5.22 -29.53 -44.78
N LYS A 238 6.28 -29.69 -45.57
CA LYS A 238 7.65 -29.43 -45.12
C LYS A 238 7.88 -27.95 -44.83
N LYS A 239 7.47 -27.06 -45.75
CA LYS A 239 7.58 -25.60 -45.51
C LYS A 239 6.61 -25.12 -44.43
N ALA A 240 5.42 -25.73 -44.33
CA ALA A 240 4.50 -25.46 -43.22
C ALA A 240 5.19 -25.74 -41.87
N SER A 241 5.78 -26.93 -41.72
CA SER A 241 6.55 -27.31 -40.52
C SER A 241 7.66 -26.30 -40.19
N GLU A 242 8.42 -25.84 -41.19
CA GLU A 242 9.47 -24.83 -40.97
C GLU A 242 8.91 -23.50 -40.46
N SER A 243 7.77 -23.02 -40.99
CA SER A 243 7.10 -21.81 -40.51
C SER A 243 6.46 -21.98 -39.13
N GLN A 244 5.83 -23.12 -38.86
CA GLN A 244 5.29 -23.48 -37.54
C GLN A 244 6.38 -23.45 -36.48
N LYS A 245 7.54 -24.07 -36.79
CA LYS A 245 8.68 -24.07 -35.88
C LYS A 245 9.23 -22.67 -35.61
N LYS A 246 9.24 -21.78 -36.61
CA LYS A 246 9.63 -20.38 -36.43
C LYS A 246 8.62 -19.61 -35.58
N ALA A 247 7.32 -19.79 -35.84
CA ALA A 247 6.27 -19.20 -35.01
C ALA A 247 6.42 -19.64 -33.55
N ALA A 248 6.61 -20.94 -33.30
CA ALA A 248 6.87 -21.46 -31.95
C ALA A 248 8.09 -20.80 -31.29
N ALA A 249 9.19 -20.63 -32.03
CA ALA A 249 10.40 -19.99 -31.51
C ALA A 249 10.18 -18.51 -31.15
N GLU A 250 9.47 -17.74 -31.99
CA GLU A 250 9.14 -16.35 -31.69
C GLU A 250 8.14 -16.22 -30.53
N ILE A 251 7.17 -17.15 -30.39
CA ILE A 251 6.29 -17.19 -29.22
C ILE A 251 7.12 -17.46 -27.95
N LYS A 252 8.02 -18.45 -27.95
CA LYS A 252 8.91 -18.73 -26.79
C LYS A 252 9.77 -17.53 -26.40
N LYS A 253 10.25 -16.79 -27.40
CA LYS A 253 11.02 -15.56 -27.18
C LYS A 253 10.15 -14.48 -26.55
N LEU A 254 8.95 -14.23 -27.08
CA LEU A 254 8.00 -13.29 -26.49
C LEU A 254 7.64 -13.67 -25.04
N THR A 255 7.35 -14.95 -24.77
CA THR A 255 7.09 -15.45 -23.40
C THR A 255 8.24 -15.12 -22.47
N LYS A 256 9.48 -15.39 -22.89
CA LYS A 256 10.68 -15.12 -22.09
C LYS A 256 10.93 -13.64 -21.88
N ASP A 257 10.69 -12.82 -22.89
CA ASP A 257 10.82 -11.36 -22.80
C ASP A 257 9.81 -10.82 -21.78
N LEU A 258 8.54 -11.24 -21.84
CA LEU A 258 7.52 -10.85 -20.87
C LEU A 258 7.86 -11.31 -19.43
N GLN A 259 8.36 -12.54 -19.25
CA GLN A 259 8.82 -13.03 -17.95
C GLN A 259 9.98 -12.20 -17.40
N SER A 260 10.92 -11.83 -18.27
CA SER A 260 12.09 -11.04 -17.90
C SER A 260 11.68 -9.61 -17.54
N MET A 261 10.74 -9.01 -18.29
CA MET A 261 10.16 -7.71 -17.98
C MET A 261 9.41 -7.72 -16.64
N GLN A 262 8.61 -8.75 -16.36
CA GLN A 262 7.94 -8.91 -15.07
C GLN A 262 8.95 -8.95 -13.92
N GLN A 263 9.98 -9.80 -14.03
CA GLN A 263 11.00 -9.94 -13.00
C GLN A 263 11.81 -8.64 -12.81
N GLU A 264 12.23 -7.99 -13.90
CA GLU A 264 12.95 -6.71 -13.82
C GLU A 264 12.09 -5.60 -13.21
N SER A 265 10.79 -5.56 -13.53
CA SER A 265 9.86 -4.59 -12.95
C SER A 265 9.72 -4.80 -11.45
N GLU A 266 9.53 -6.05 -10.98
CA GLU A 266 9.45 -6.38 -9.55
C GLU A 266 10.76 -6.07 -8.80
N GLU A 267 11.91 -6.38 -9.39
CA GLU A 267 13.22 -6.06 -8.81
C GLU A 267 13.44 -4.54 -8.69
N LYS A 268 13.20 -3.78 -9.76
CA LYS A 268 13.29 -2.32 -9.75
C LYS A 268 12.33 -1.71 -8.74
N GLU A 269 11.08 -2.18 -8.70
CA GLU A 269 10.08 -1.68 -7.76
C GLU A 269 10.50 -1.95 -6.31
N SER A 270 10.98 -3.16 -6.01
CA SER A 270 11.50 -3.51 -4.69
C SER A 270 12.64 -2.58 -4.27
N GLU A 271 13.60 -2.31 -5.17
CA GLU A 271 14.72 -1.40 -4.89
C GLU A 271 14.27 0.04 -4.62
N VAL A 272 13.35 0.55 -5.43
CA VAL A 272 12.77 1.89 -5.25
C VAL A 272 12.01 1.96 -3.93
N ASN A 273 11.18 0.97 -3.61
CA ASN A 273 10.40 0.91 -2.38
C ASN A 273 11.31 0.89 -1.13
N VAL A 274 12.38 0.10 -1.15
CA VAL A 274 13.40 0.06 -0.08
C VAL A 274 14.07 1.42 0.09
N LYS A 275 14.43 2.09 -1.01
CA LYS A 275 15.05 3.42 -0.97
C LYS A 275 14.09 4.47 -0.40
N SER A 276 12.85 4.53 -0.91
CA SER A 276 11.83 5.46 -0.42
C SER A 276 11.52 5.24 1.05
N LEU A 277 11.43 4.00 1.50
CA LEU A 277 11.18 3.68 2.91
C LEU A 277 12.32 4.14 3.83
N ARG A 278 13.58 4.00 3.39
CA ARG A 278 14.75 4.55 4.11
C ARG A 278 14.70 6.08 4.20
N GLU A 279 14.35 6.77 3.12
CA GLU A 279 14.22 8.24 3.11
C GLU A 279 13.09 8.71 4.02
N ILE A 280 11.94 8.02 4.02
CA ILE A 280 10.83 8.30 4.94
C ILE A 280 11.28 8.11 6.38
N LEU A 281 11.99 7.02 6.68
CA LEU A 281 12.50 6.73 8.02
C LEU A 281 13.52 7.78 8.49
N ASP A 282 14.45 8.21 7.63
CA ASP A 282 15.45 9.25 7.91
C ASP A 282 14.79 10.59 8.28
N ASN A 283 13.79 10.99 7.49
CA ASN A 283 13.01 12.21 7.73
C ASN A 283 12.17 12.12 9.01
N LEU A 284 11.60 10.93 9.31
CA LEU A 284 10.85 10.69 10.53
C LEU A 284 11.74 10.75 11.78
N ILE A 285 12.93 10.17 11.72
CA ILE A 285 13.91 10.22 12.80
C ILE A 285 14.38 11.66 13.03
N THR A 286 14.65 12.40 11.96
CA THR A 286 15.01 13.83 12.04
C THR A 286 13.89 14.63 12.72
N SER A 287 12.64 14.43 12.30
CA SER A 287 11.47 15.07 12.90
C SER A 287 11.28 14.68 14.37
N SER A 288 11.62 13.44 14.76
CA SER A 288 11.62 12.97 16.15
C SER A 288 12.61 13.75 17.01
N PHE A 289 13.84 13.96 16.54
CA PHE A 289 14.84 14.74 17.27
C PHE A 289 14.46 16.21 17.39
N ASP A 290 13.91 16.81 16.33
CA ASP A 290 13.40 18.18 16.38
C ASP A 290 12.24 18.31 17.37
N GLN A 291 11.34 17.32 17.42
CA GLN A 291 10.23 17.27 18.36
C GLN A 291 10.70 17.13 19.82
N GLU A 292 11.67 16.27 20.10
CA GLU A 292 12.28 16.11 21.43
C GLU A 292 12.97 17.40 21.88
N LYS A 293 13.77 18.02 21.01
CA LYS A 293 14.46 19.28 21.28
C LYS A 293 13.48 20.42 21.57
N THR A 294 12.43 20.54 20.75
CA THR A 294 11.37 21.54 20.92
C THR A 294 10.64 21.32 22.25
N MET A 295 10.26 20.08 22.56
CA MET A 295 9.62 19.72 23.83
C MET A 295 10.50 20.10 25.04
N GLN A 296 11.79 19.74 25.03
CA GLN A 296 12.71 20.05 26.11
C GLN A 296 12.90 21.56 26.31
N THR A 297 12.95 22.32 25.21
CA THR A 297 13.09 23.77 25.25
C THR A 297 11.83 24.42 25.81
N VAL A 298 10.65 24.08 25.26
CA VAL A 298 9.34 24.54 25.74
C VAL A 298 9.15 24.29 27.25
N ARG A 299 9.61 23.15 27.76
CA ARG A 299 9.52 22.82 29.19
C ARG A 299 10.33 23.76 30.08
N GLN A 300 11.41 24.34 29.56
CA GLN A 300 12.31 25.23 30.30
C GLN A 300 12.04 26.72 30.04
N THR A 301 11.33 27.04 28.95
CA THR A 301 11.00 28.42 28.55
C THR A 301 9.82 28.96 29.37
N ASN A 302 10.00 30.14 29.96
CA ASN A 302 8.91 30.85 30.63
C ASN A 302 7.86 31.26 29.58
N THR A 303 6.57 31.13 29.92
CA THR A 303 5.49 31.52 29.00
C THR A 303 5.59 32.95 28.53
N SER A 304 6.18 33.89 29.28
CA SER A 304 6.32 35.30 28.91
C SER A 304 7.56 35.61 28.05
N ASP A 305 8.47 34.65 27.88
CA ASP A 305 9.71 34.81 27.12
C ASP A 305 9.40 34.91 25.60
N PRO A 306 9.97 35.87 24.86
CA PRO A 306 9.85 35.93 23.39
C PRO A 306 10.22 34.62 22.68
N ASN A 307 11.17 33.85 23.23
CA ASN A 307 11.57 32.54 22.69
C ASN A 307 10.42 31.52 22.67
N TYR A 308 9.37 31.70 23.50
CA TYR A 308 8.20 30.83 23.50
C TYR A 308 7.48 30.83 22.14
N ILE A 309 7.47 31.98 21.46
CA ILE A 309 6.90 32.12 20.12
C ILE A 309 7.75 31.36 19.09
N ILE A 310 9.08 31.41 19.23
CA ILE A 310 10.02 30.68 18.37
C ILE A 310 9.80 29.16 18.49
N GLU A 311 9.64 28.65 19.72
CA GLU A 311 9.35 27.22 19.92
C GLU A 311 7.98 26.82 19.37
N SER A 312 6.99 27.72 19.43
CA SER A 312 5.69 27.50 18.79
C SER A 312 5.78 27.43 17.26
N GLN A 313 6.67 28.23 16.66
CA GLN A 313 6.96 28.18 15.22
C GLN A 313 7.68 26.88 14.84
N LYS A 314 8.71 26.47 15.59
CA LYS A 314 9.38 25.19 15.36
C LYS A 314 8.42 24.00 15.45
N GLN A 315 7.49 24.02 16.40
CA GLN A 315 6.45 23.00 16.50
C GLN A 315 5.56 22.95 15.25
N LYS A 316 5.32 24.10 14.61
CA LYS A 316 4.61 24.19 13.33
C LYS A 316 5.44 23.64 12.16
N ASP A 317 6.74 23.92 12.14
CA ASP A 317 7.65 23.36 11.13
C ASP A 317 7.71 21.83 11.22
N ILE A 318 7.78 21.28 12.43
CA ILE A 318 7.69 19.83 12.68
C ILE A 318 6.39 19.26 12.12
N GLN A 319 5.26 19.94 12.31
CA GLN A 319 3.98 19.51 11.73
C GLN A 319 4.03 19.45 10.20
N ILE A 320 4.65 20.43 9.55
CA ILE A 320 4.79 20.47 8.09
C ILE A 320 5.67 19.30 7.61
N ASN A 321 6.78 19.04 8.29
CA ASN A 321 7.67 17.91 7.97
C ASN A 321 6.95 16.56 8.13
N LEU A 322 6.21 16.37 9.23
CA LEU A 322 5.42 15.16 9.46
C LEU A 322 4.29 14.99 8.43
N LYS A 323 3.72 16.09 7.94
CA LYS A 323 2.73 16.07 6.85
C LYS A 323 3.35 15.56 5.55
N MET A 324 4.57 15.99 5.21
CA MET A 324 5.29 15.50 4.03
C MET A 324 5.61 13.99 4.16
N ILE A 325 6.03 13.57 5.36
CA ILE A 325 6.27 12.14 5.66
C ILE A 325 4.98 11.32 5.50
N GLU A 326 3.84 11.81 6.01
CA GLU A 326 2.53 11.17 5.81
C GLU A 326 2.21 10.99 4.33
N ASP A 327 2.43 12.01 3.50
CA ASP A 327 2.05 11.97 2.09
C ASP A 327 2.97 11.05 1.29
N SER A 328 4.28 11.05 1.57
CA SER A 328 5.24 10.09 0.99
C SER A 328 4.92 8.65 1.40
N LEU A 329 4.61 8.43 2.67
CA LEU A 329 4.28 7.11 3.20
C LEU A 329 2.94 6.60 2.67
N TYR A 330 1.97 7.48 2.49
CA TYR A 330 0.71 7.15 1.83
C TYR A 330 0.94 6.68 0.39
N SER A 331 1.74 7.41 -0.39
CA SER A 331 2.12 7.01 -1.75
C SER A 331 2.79 5.63 -1.78
N LEU A 332 3.75 5.40 -0.88
CA LEU A 332 4.45 4.11 -0.78
C LEU A 332 3.51 2.97 -0.35
N SER A 333 2.54 3.23 0.53
CA SER A 333 1.60 2.22 1.00
C SER A 333 0.75 1.62 -0.13
N LYS A 334 0.55 2.36 -1.23
CA LYS A 334 -0.16 1.87 -2.43
C LYS A 334 0.60 0.77 -3.19
N LYS A 335 1.89 0.60 -2.89
CA LYS A 335 2.78 -0.38 -3.53
C LYS A 335 3.29 -1.46 -2.60
N VAL A 336 3.39 -1.13 -1.31
CA VAL A 336 3.91 -2.01 -0.27
C VAL A 336 2.74 -2.42 0.64
N PRO A 337 2.04 -3.54 0.37
CA PRO A 337 0.98 -4.04 1.24
C PRO A 337 1.42 -4.23 2.68
N GLN A 338 2.70 -4.58 2.90
CA GLN A 338 3.32 -4.81 4.20
C GLN A 338 3.29 -3.57 5.11
N ILE A 339 3.14 -2.36 4.55
CA ILE A 339 2.91 -1.15 5.34
C ILE A 339 1.48 -1.21 5.90
N GLN A 340 1.30 -1.86 7.04
CA GLN A 340 -0.04 -2.19 7.55
C GLN A 340 -0.90 -0.95 7.85
N SER A 341 -2.22 -1.14 7.95
CA SER A 341 -3.17 -0.09 8.38
C SER A 341 -2.83 0.54 9.74
N VAL A 342 -2.09 -0.18 10.59
CA VAL A 342 -1.56 0.32 11.86
C VAL A 342 -0.65 1.54 11.65
N VAL A 343 0.06 1.62 10.53
CA VAL A 343 0.90 2.78 10.16
C VAL A 343 0.05 4.05 10.00
N ASN A 344 -1.10 3.96 9.33
CA ASN A 344 -2.00 5.11 9.17
C ASN A 344 -2.57 5.58 10.51
N LYS A 345 -2.86 4.66 11.42
CA LYS A 345 -3.31 4.98 12.78
C LYS A 345 -2.25 5.72 13.60
N GLU A 346 -0.97 5.35 13.49
CA GLU A 346 0.11 6.08 14.14
C GLU A 346 0.26 7.49 13.55
N ILE A 347 0.24 7.64 12.22
CA ILE A 347 0.29 8.95 11.55
C ILE A 347 -0.84 9.87 12.03
N GLN A 348 -2.06 9.35 12.14
CA GLN A 348 -3.18 10.12 12.67
C GLN A 348 -2.97 10.56 14.11
N THR A 349 -2.45 9.67 14.95
CA THR A 349 -2.16 9.96 16.36
C THR A 349 -1.08 11.03 16.48
N ILE A 350 -0.05 10.97 15.63
CA ILE A 350 0.98 12.02 15.52
C ILE A 350 0.33 13.35 15.15
N ASN A 351 -0.41 13.40 14.04
CA ASN A 351 -1.04 14.63 13.54
C ASN A 351 -2.00 15.26 14.56
N PHE A 352 -2.81 14.44 15.23
CA PHE A 352 -3.73 14.90 16.27
C PHE A 352 -2.99 15.55 17.44
N ASN A 353 -2.00 14.85 18.00
CA ASN A 353 -1.27 15.32 19.17
C ASN A 353 -0.37 16.53 18.84
N VAL A 354 0.29 16.53 17.67
CA VAL A 354 1.05 17.71 17.21
C VAL A 354 0.13 18.92 17.02
N GLY A 355 -1.06 18.73 16.43
CA GLY A 355 -2.05 19.80 16.32
C GLY A 355 -2.49 20.35 17.68
N LYS A 356 -2.77 19.46 18.65
CA LYS A 356 -3.14 19.84 20.02
C LYS A 356 -1.99 20.51 20.78
N ALA A 357 -0.75 20.11 20.52
CA ALA A 357 0.42 20.79 21.06
C ALA A 357 0.51 22.23 20.55
N ILE A 358 0.34 22.46 19.24
CA ILE A 358 0.35 23.81 18.65
C ILE A 358 -0.76 24.69 19.23
N GLU A 359 -1.99 24.16 19.36
CA GLU A 359 -3.12 24.87 19.98
C GLU A 359 -2.78 25.29 21.43
N SER A 360 -2.27 24.33 22.22
CA SER A 360 -1.90 24.56 23.62
C SER A 360 -0.75 25.57 23.75
N LEU A 361 0.23 25.54 22.85
CA LEU A 361 1.31 26.54 22.79
C LEU A 361 0.77 27.93 22.43
N GLY A 362 -0.15 28.03 21.47
CA GLY A 362 -0.81 29.30 21.13
C GLY A 362 -1.51 29.94 22.34
N GLU A 363 -2.09 29.11 23.21
CA GLU A 363 -2.77 29.52 24.44
C GLU A 363 -1.83 29.56 25.67
N ARG A 364 -0.52 29.37 25.47
CA ARG A 364 0.53 29.34 26.51
C ARG A 364 0.28 28.30 27.62
N ARG A 365 -0.47 27.24 27.32
CA ARG A 365 -0.68 26.09 28.21
C ARG A 365 0.46 25.07 28.07
N THR A 366 1.63 25.44 28.58
CA THR A 366 2.88 24.66 28.45
C THR A 366 2.78 23.21 28.92
N ALA A 367 2.06 22.95 30.02
CA ALA A 367 1.93 21.59 30.55
C ALA A 367 1.12 20.68 29.60
N GLU A 368 0.05 21.22 29.02
CA GLU A 368 -0.78 20.51 28.04
C GLU A 368 -0.05 20.31 26.72
N ALA A 369 0.67 21.33 26.26
CA ALA A 369 1.54 21.24 25.08
C ALA A 369 2.55 20.10 25.22
N ASN A 370 3.31 20.08 26.33
CA ASN A 370 4.30 19.03 26.60
C ASN A 370 3.68 17.63 26.65
N ARG A 371 2.50 17.47 27.26
CA ARG A 371 1.80 16.18 27.29
C ARG A 371 1.47 15.69 25.88
N ASN A 372 0.95 16.57 25.03
CA ASN A 372 0.63 16.22 23.64
C ASN A 372 1.90 15.94 22.82
N GLN A 373 2.96 16.74 22.98
CA GLN A 373 4.26 16.47 22.35
C GLN A 373 4.80 15.08 22.73
N GLN A 374 4.67 14.69 23.99
CA GLN A 374 5.10 13.37 24.45
C GLN A 374 4.29 12.24 23.81
N PHE A 375 2.97 12.39 23.67
CA PHE A 375 2.15 11.41 22.96
C PHE A 375 2.51 11.32 21.48
N ALA A 376 2.79 12.45 20.82
CA ALA A 376 3.27 12.46 19.44
C ALA A 376 4.61 11.72 19.32
N MET A 377 5.55 11.93 20.25
CA MET A 377 6.84 11.20 20.28
C MET A 377 6.66 9.70 20.40
N THR A 378 5.73 9.22 21.23
CA THR A 378 5.42 7.78 21.33
C THR A 378 4.98 7.21 19.98
N SER A 379 4.06 7.88 19.29
CA SER A 379 3.59 7.43 17.99
C SER A 379 4.64 7.56 16.88
N ILE A 380 5.50 8.60 16.91
CA ILE A 380 6.64 8.72 15.99
C ILE A 380 7.58 7.52 16.14
N ASN A 381 7.88 7.12 17.38
CA ASN A 381 8.74 5.97 17.64
C ASN A 381 8.11 4.64 17.22
N ASN A 382 6.81 4.47 17.49
CA ASN A 382 6.06 3.30 17.02
C ASN A 382 6.06 3.22 15.49
N LEU A 383 5.84 4.35 14.82
CA LEU A 383 5.87 4.43 13.37
C LEU A 383 7.25 4.08 12.83
N ALA A 384 8.31 4.65 13.40
CA ALA A 384 9.69 4.35 13.00
C ALA A 384 10.00 2.85 13.12
N LEU A 385 9.51 2.19 14.17
CA LEU A 385 9.63 0.74 14.29
C LEU A 385 8.91 0.03 13.15
N MET A 386 7.63 0.32 12.92
CA MET A 386 6.82 -0.37 11.92
C MET A 386 7.42 -0.21 10.52
N LEU A 387 7.95 0.98 10.21
CA LEU A 387 8.65 1.24 8.95
C LEU A 387 9.96 0.45 8.85
N ASN A 388 10.69 0.28 9.94
CA ASN A 388 11.88 -0.56 9.96
C ASN A 388 11.53 -2.05 9.78
N GLU A 389 10.47 -2.55 10.41
CA GLU A 389 9.98 -3.93 10.21
C GLU A 389 9.57 -4.16 8.74
N ALA A 390 8.83 -3.22 8.13
CA ALA A 390 8.48 -3.29 6.72
C ALA A 390 9.72 -3.25 5.81
N LEU A 391 10.72 -2.43 6.16
CA LEU A 391 11.99 -2.34 5.43
C LEU A 391 12.77 -3.65 5.50
N GLU A 392 12.81 -4.31 6.66
CA GLU A 392 13.43 -5.61 6.84
C GLU A 392 12.73 -6.69 6.02
N GLN A 393 11.40 -6.70 6.01
CA GLN A 393 10.60 -7.65 5.21
C GLN A 393 10.88 -7.49 3.71
N LEU A 394 10.89 -6.25 3.20
CA LEU A 394 11.23 -5.98 1.80
C LEU A 394 12.65 -6.45 1.45
N GLN A 395 13.62 -6.18 2.32
CA GLN A 395 15.01 -6.63 2.10
C GLN A 395 15.18 -8.15 2.15
N GLN A 396 14.44 -8.83 3.02
CA GLN A 396 14.44 -10.30 3.09
C GLN A 396 13.82 -10.93 1.84
N ALA A 397 12.71 -10.37 1.34
CA ALA A 397 12.09 -10.82 0.09
C ALA A 397 13.07 -10.69 -1.10
N GLN A 398 13.79 -9.57 -1.20
CA GLN A 398 14.78 -9.33 -2.24
C GLN A 398 15.98 -10.32 -2.17
N GLN A 399 16.37 -10.76 -0.97
CA GLN A 399 17.47 -11.73 -0.80
C GLN A 399 17.08 -13.16 -1.15
N ASN A 400 15.83 -13.56 -0.87
CA ASN A 400 15.35 -14.91 -1.15
C ASN A 400 14.90 -15.10 -2.61
N GLY A 401 14.61 -14.02 -3.32
CA GLY A 401 14.13 -14.05 -4.71
C GLY A 401 15.19 -14.27 -5.80
N LYS A 402 16.49 -14.37 -5.50
CA LYS A 402 17.54 -14.59 -6.52
C LYS A 402 17.79 -16.08 -6.81
N PRO A 403 17.34 -16.64 -7.95
CA PRO A 403 17.71 -17.99 -8.35
C PRO A 403 19.11 -17.93 -8.98
N GLY A 404 20.13 -18.44 -8.28
CA GLY A 404 21.48 -18.60 -8.85
C GLY A 404 22.65 -18.00 -8.05
N GLY A 405 22.42 -17.36 -6.91
CA GLY A 405 23.47 -16.81 -6.05
C GLY A 405 24.27 -17.86 -5.25
N LYS A 406 25.00 -18.77 -5.91
CA LYS A 406 26.09 -19.50 -5.25
C LYS A 406 27.25 -18.54 -5.01
N GLY A 407 27.36 -17.95 -3.82
CA GLY A 407 28.63 -17.34 -3.39
C GLY A 407 28.53 -16.29 -2.30
N LYS A 408 28.93 -16.68 -1.07
CA LYS A 408 29.52 -15.82 -0.03
C LYS A 408 28.71 -14.60 0.44
N GLN A 409 27.64 -14.84 1.21
CA GLN A 409 27.24 -13.88 2.26
C GLN A 409 26.56 -14.53 3.48
N LYS A 410 26.77 -15.84 3.70
CA LYS A 410 26.16 -16.59 4.82
C LYS A 410 26.74 -16.32 6.21
N GLN A 411 27.80 -15.51 6.37
CA GLN A 411 28.44 -15.32 7.68
C GLN A 411 27.86 -14.19 8.54
N ASN A 412 27.08 -13.25 7.98
CA ASN A 412 26.45 -12.18 8.77
C ASN A 412 24.98 -12.45 9.15
N LEU A 413 24.34 -13.48 8.57
CA LEU A 413 22.92 -13.80 8.82
C LEU A 413 22.62 -14.32 10.23
N SER A 414 23.54 -15.04 10.87
CA SER A 414 23.27 -15.59 12.22
C SER A 414 23.29 -14.52 13.31
N GLN A 415 24.11 -13.48 13.15
CA GLN A 415 24.13 -12.34 14.07
C GLN A 415 22.95 -11.41 13.83
N LEU A 416 22.58 -11.14 12.57
CA LEU A 416 21.40 -10.36 12.21
C LEU A 416 20.09 -11.01 12.69
N SER A 417 19.89 -12.31 12.45
CA SER A 417 18.69 -13.03 12.91
C SER A 417 18.58 -13.07 14.45
N LYS A 418 19.69 -13.19 15.17
CA LYS A 418 19.70 -13.10 16.65
C LYS A 418 19.42 -11.69 17.15
N MET A 419 19.96 -10.68 16.47
CA MET A 419 19.69 -9.27 16.77
C MET A 419 18.21 -8.93 16.48
N GLN A 420 17.64 -9.54 15.44
CA GLN A 420 16.23 -9.41 15.02
C GLN A 420 15.26 -10.10 15.99
N GLU A 421 15.56 -11.30 16.50
CA GLU A 421 14.79 -11.91 17.59
C GLU A 421 14.84 -11.10 18.88
N GLN A 422 16.00 -10.49 19.16
CA GLN A 422 16.21 -9.69 20.36
C GLN A 422 15.53 -8.32 20.24
N LEU A 423 15.49 -7.73 19.05
CA LEU A 423 14.68 -6.55 18.72
C LEU A 423 13.20 -6.85 18.85
N ASN A 424 12.67 -7.88 18.18
CA ASN A 424 11.24 -8.25 18.29
C ASN A 424 10.81 -8.51 19.74
N LYS A 425 11.65 -9.18 20.54
CA LYS A 425 11.40 -9.36 21.98
C LYS A 425 11.45 -8.06 22.77
N ASN A 426 12.38 -7.16 22.48
CA ASN A 426 12.46 -5.85 23.11
C ASN A 426 11.29 -4.95 22.71
N MET A 427 10.79 -5.07 21.48
CA MET A 427 9.65 -4.33 20.96
C MET A 427 8.32 -4.84 21.49
N GLN A 428 8.16 -6.15 21.63
CA GLN A 428 7.00 -6.75 22.27
C GLN A 428 6.95 -6.38 23.75
N LYS A 429 8.10 -6.37 24.44
CA LYS A 429 8.23 -5.81 25.80
C LYS A 429 7.90 -4.32 25.85
N ALA A 430 8.37 -3.51 24.90
CA ALA A 430 8.06 -2.09 24.86
C ALA A 430 6.55 -1.83 24.64
N ARG A 431 5.89 -2.61 23.78
CA ARG A 431 4.42 -2.58 23.60
C ARG A 431 3.68 -2.97 24.87
N GLU A 432 4.10 -4.04 25.55
CA GLU A 432 3.50 -4.50 26.81
C GLU A 432 3.70 -3.49 27.96
N ASP A 433 4.91 -2.92 28.07
CA ASP A 433 5.23 -1.92 29.10
C ASP A 433 4.47 -0.60 28.86
N MET A 434 4.23 -0.22 27.61
CA MET A 434 3.39 0.93 27.27
C MET A 434 1.90 0.69 27.54
N GLN A 435 1.37 -0.50 27.25
CA GLN A 435 -0.01 -0.86 27.60
C GLN A 435 -0.23 -0.86 29.11
N LYS A 436 0.77 -1.28 29.90
CA LYS A 436 0.71 -1.25 31.36
C LYS A 436 0.86 0.16 31.95
N GLN A 437 1.62 1.05 31.30
CA GLN A 437 1.80 2.44 31.77
C GLN A 437 0.66 3.40 31.43
N GLY A 438 -0.24 3.05 30.49
CA GLY A 438 -1.46 3.83 30.23
C GLY A 438 -2.41 3.95 31.43
N GLN A 439 -2.21 3.17 32.49
CA GLN A 439 -3.04 3.15 33.70
C GLN A 439 -2.38 3.74 34.97
N GLN A 440 -1.11 4.18 34.94
CA GLN A 440 -0.46 4.73 36.14
C GLN A 440 0.16 6.12 35.95
N LYS A 441 0.01 6.93 37.00
CA LYS A 441 0.29 8.36 37.08
C LYS A 441 1.72 8.74 36.68
N SER A 442 1.77 9.88 36.00
CA SER A 442 2.90 10.69 35.56
C SER A 442 4.01 10.83 36.60
N GLY A 443 5.21 10.33 36.30
CA GLY A 443 6.39 10.57 37.14
C GLY A 443 7.69 9.89 36.70
N GLN A 444 7.63 8.71 36.06
CA GLN A 444 8.82 7.91 35.70
C GLN A 444 9.03 7.68 34.19
N GLN A 445 8.31 8.40 33.32
CA GLN A 445 8.30 8.18 31.86
C GLN A 445 9.57 8.64 31.11
N GLY A 446 10.45 9.43 31.72
CA GLY A 446 11.58 10.06 31.03
C GLY A 446 12.78 9.15 30.73
N LYS A 447 12.90 7.97 31.35
CA LYS A 447 14.05 7.06 31.11
C LYS A 447 13.83 6.12 29.92
N SER A 448 12.63 5.56 29.78
CA SER A 448 12.30 4.60 28.72
C SER A 448 12.24 5.25 27.32
N SER A 449 11.71 6.47 27.22
CA SER A 449 11.71 7.23 25.95
C SER A 449 13.13 7.59 25.48
N ARG A 450 14.07 7.77 26.42
CA ARG A 450 15.46 8.13 26.13
C ARG A 450 16.27 6.93 25.66
N GLU A 451 16.09 5.77 26.29
CA GLU A 451 16.70 4.50 25.86
C GLU A 451 16.20 4.07 24.46
N MET A 452 14.93 4.28 24.16
CA MET A 452 14.36 4.01 22.84
C MET A 452 14.86 5.00 21.77
N SER A 453 14.95 6.29 22.11
CA SER A 453 15.56 7.30 21.22
C SER A 453 17.05 7.01 20.97
N GLU A 454 17.78 6.54 21.98
CA GLU A 454 19.17 6.09 21.82
C GLU A 454 19.30 4.84 20.93
N GLN A 455 18.37 3.88 21.04
CA GLN A 455 18.32 2.72 20.13
C GLN A 455 17.99 3.13 18.69
N LEU A 456 17.02 4.03 18.49
CA LEU A 456 16.71 4.60 17.17
C LEU A 456 17.90 5.40 16.60
N ALA A 457 18.61 6.16 17.43
CA ALA A 457 19.83 6.87 17.06
C ALA A 457 20.99 5.93 16.73
N LYS A 458 21.04 4.75 17.36
CA LYS A 458 22.01 3.69 17.03
C LYS A 458 21.68 3.04 15.69
N MET A 459 20.41 2.74 15.47
CA MET A 459 19.90 2.18 14.21
C MET A 459 20.10 3.16 13.04
N ALA A 460 19.83 4.45 13.23
CA ALA A 460 20.11 5.51 12.26
C ALA A 460 21.60 5.60 11.91
N ARG A 461 22.49 5.48 12.92
CA ARG A 461 23.94 5.45 12.72
C ARG A 461 24.41 4.18 12.02
N GLU A 462 23.87 3.02 12.36
CA GLU A 462 24.16 1.75 11.67
C GLU A 462 23.72 1.82 10.21
N GLN A 463 22.54 2.39 9.93
CA GLN A 463 22.09 2.65 8.57
C GLN A 463 22.97 3.69 7.83
N GLN A 464 23.47 4.72 8.51
CA GLN A 464 24.41 5.69 7.91
C GLN A 464 25.76 5.05 7.59
N MET A 465 26.24 4.11 8.41
CA MET A 465 27.44 3.32 8.08
C MET A 465 27.22 2.42 6.87
N ILE A 466 26.02 1.88 6.68
CA ILE A 466 25.64 1.14 5.47
C ILE A 466 25.56 2.07 4.24
N ARG A 467 25.29 3.37 4.38
CA ARG A 467 25.37 4.36 3.27
C ARG A 467 26.81 4.64 2.81
N GLN A 468 27.82 4.38 3.66
CA GLN A 468 29.22 4.70 3.40
C GLN A 468 30.06 3.50 2.92
N ALA A 469 29.50 2.30 2.95
CA ALA A 469 30.10 1.07 2.40
C ALA A 469 29.44 0.75 1.06
#